data_AF-A0A7S1M9M5-F1
#
_entry.id   AF-A0A7S1M9M5-F1
#
_cell.length_a   1.000
_cell.length_b   1.000
_cell.length_c   1.000
_cell.angle_alpha   90.00
_cell.angle_beta   90.00
_cell.angle_gamma   90.00
#
_symmetry.space_group_name_H-M   'P 1'
#
loop_
_entity.id
_entity.type
_entity.pdbx_description
1 polymer ?
#
loop_
_entity_poly.entity_id
_entity_poly.type
_entity_poly.pdbx_seq_one_letter_code
_entity_poly.pdbx_strand_id
1 'polypeptide(L)'
;LFVIRIVGIIKISPKVRKVLQLLRLRQLHNGVFLKVNKPILNMLKLVDPYVTYGYPSLKTVRELVYKRGFGKVNKQRIPLSDNEVISDALGEHGVHGMEDLIHEIYTVG
;
A
#
# COMPACT_ATOMS: atom_id res chain seq x y z
N LEU A 1 2.21 -0.24 -8.87
CA LEU A 1 2.39 -1.69 -8.62
C LEU A 1 1.69 -2.04 -7.31
N PHE A 2 0.97 -3.16 -7.22
CA PHE A 2 0.44 -3.68 -5.97
C PHE A 2 1.22 -4.92 -5.55
N VAL A 3 1.70 -4.93 -4.30
CA VAL A 3 2.57 -5.98 -3.76
C VAL A 3 1.92 -6.61 -2.53
N ILE A 4 1.83 -7.92 -2.48
CA ILE A 4 1.27 -8.69 -1.36
C ILE A 4 2.32 -9.66 -0.82
N ARG A 5 2.42 -9.76 0.50
CA ARG A 5 3.28 -10.75 1.15
C ARG A 5 2.60 -12.12 1.22
N ILE A 6 3.29 -13.15 0.73
CA ILE A 6 2.79 -14.54 0.64
C ILE A 6 3.45 -15.49 1.64
N VAL A 7 4.57 -15.11 2.26
CA VAL A 7 5.28 -15.95 3.24
C VAL A 7 5.24 -15.32 4.65
N GLY A 8 5.15 -16.18 5.68
CA GLY A 8 5.20 -15.80 7.10
C GLY A 8 6.54 -15.19 7.56
N ILE A 9 6.72 -14.97 8.87
CA ILE A 9 7.89 -14.23 9.42
C ILE A 9 9.05 -15.16 9.81
N ILE A 10 8.76 -16.44 10.02
CA ILE A 10 9.69 -17.43 10.55
C ILE A 10 10.81 -17.72 9.53
N LYS A 11 12.05 -17.89 10.02
CA LYS A 11 13.24 -18.26 9.22
C LYS A 11 13.61 -17.28 8.08
N ILE A 12 13.22 -16.01 8.18
CA ILE A 12 13.67 -14.97 7.22
C ILE A 12 14.98 -14.33 7.68
N SER A 13 15.93 -14.22 6.75
CA SER A 13 17.23 -13.55 6.96
C SER A 13 17.06 -12.07 7.36
N PRO A 14 17.97 -11.50 8.18
CA PRO A 14 17.83 -10.11 8.64
C PRO A 14 17.74 -9.08 7.50
N LYS A 15 18.48 -9.30 6.41
CA LYS A 15 18.49 -8.42 5.23
C LYS A 15 17.12 -8.38 4.56
N VAL A 16 16.55 -9.55 4.22
CA VAL A 16 15.22 -9.65 3.61
C VAL A 16 14.16 -9.09 4.55
N ARG A 17 14.24 -9.41 5.84
CA ARG A 17 13.31 -8.89 6.86
C ARG A 17 13.31 -7.37 6.89
N LYS A 18 14.49 -6.73 6.80
CA LYS A 18 14.60 -5.27 6.77
C LYS A 18 13.97 -4.68 5.51
N VAL A 19 14.19 -5.29 4.34
CA VAL A 19 13.56 -4.85 3.09
C VAL A 19 12.03 -4.93 3.16
N LEU A 20 11.48 -6.05 3.65
CA LEU A 20 10.03 -6.20 3.85
C LEU A 20 9.46 -5.16 4.84
N GLN A 21 10.20 -4.82 5.90
CA GLN A 21 9.81 -3.77 6.84
C GLN A 21 9.78 -2.38 6.18
N LEU A 22 10.77 -2.06 5.35
CA LEU A 22 10.82 -0.79 4.60
C LEU A 22 9.65 -0.67 3.61
N LEU A 23 9.27 -1.78 2.97
CA LEU A 23 8.09 -1.85 2.10
C LEU A 23 6.75 -1.88 2.88
N ARG A 24 6.79 -1.86 4.23
CA ARG A 24 5.63 -1.96 5.14
C ARG A 24 4.90 -3.31 5.09
N LEU A 25 5.50 -4.36 4.52
CA LEU A 25 4.98 -5.73 4.41
C LEU A 25 5.33 -6.57 5.65
N ARG A 26 4.85 -6.17 6.83
CA ARG A 26 5.25 -6.76 8.12
C ARG A 26 4.61 -8.12 8.44
N GLN A 27 3.38 -8.33 8.02
CA GLN A 27 2.59 -9.55 8.29
C GLN A 27 2.20 -10.24 6.98
N LEU A 28 1.81 -11.52 7.09
CA LEU A 28 1.28 -12.31 5.99
C LEU A 28 0.00 -11.65 5.45
N HIS A 29 -0.19 -11.64 4.13
CA HIS A 29 -1.32 -11.04 3.43
C HIS A 29 -1.45 -9.51 3.53
N ASN A 30 -0.43 -8.81 4.03
CA ASN A 30 -0.36 -7.36 3.89
C ASN A 30 -0.14 -7.00 2.41
N GLY A 31 -0.89 -6.00 1.93
CA GLY A 31 -0.79 -5.45 0.59
C GLY A 31 -0.41 -3.97 0.62
N VAL A 32 0.44 -3.53 -0.30
CA VAL A 32 0.89 -2.13 -0.42
C VAL A 32 0.97 -1.71 -1.88
N PHE A 33 0.49 -0.51 -2.20
CA PHE A 33 0.73 0.15 -3.49
C PHE A 33 2.11 0.82 -3.48
N LEU A 34 2.92 0.56 -4.51
CA LEU A 34 4.25 1.12 -4.70
C LEU A 34 4.36 1.77 -6.09
N LYS A 35 4.99 2.94 -6.12
CA LYS A 35 5.45 3.60 -7.35
C LYS A 35 6.63 2.81 -7.93
N VAL A 36 6.60 2.60 -9.24
CA VAL A 36 7.63 1.83 -9.94
C VAL A 36 8.85 2.72 -10.17
N ASN A 37 9.86 2.54 -9.32
CA ASN A 37 11.15 3.20 -9.42
C ASN A 37 12.27 2.15 -9.45
N LYS A 38 13.42 2.46 -10.06
CA LYS A 38 14.59 1.55 -10.09
C LYS A 38 15.02 1.04 -8.70
N PRO A 39 15.05 1.86 -7.62
CA PRO A 39 15.38 1.36 -6.28
C PRO A 39 14.34 0.37 -5.74
N ILE A 40 13.04 0.63 -5.96
CA ILE A 40 11.96 -0.25 -5.52
C ILE A 40 12.02 -1.59 -6.26
N LEU A 41 12.28 -1.58 -7.57
CA LEU A 41 12.46 -2.82 -8.34
C LEU A 41 13.65 -3.64 -7.83
N ASN A 42 14.76 -3.00 -7.46
CA ASN A 42 15.90 -3.68 -6.86
C ASN A 42 15.57 -4.26 -5.47
N MET A 43 14.78 -3.55 -4.65
CA MET A 43 14.29 -4.08 -3.37
C MET A 43 13.37 -5.28 -3.59
N LEU A 44 12.48 -5.24 -4.59
CA LEU A 44 11.58 -6.34 -4.93
C LEU A 44 12.33 -7.58 -5.38
N LYS A 45 13.37 -7.43 -6.22
CA LYS A 45 14.25 -8.55 -6.62
C LYS A 45 14.86 -9.29 -5.43
N LEU A 46 15.17 -8.59 -4.34
CA LEU A 46 15.73 -9.22 -3.13
C LEU A 46 14.70 -9.98 -2.29
N VAL A 47 13.41 -9.64 -2.44
CA VAL A 47 12.33 -10.24 -1.65
C VAL A 47 11.34 -11.04 -2.49
N ASP A 48 11.65 -11.25 -3.77
CA ASP A 48 10.81 -11.92 -4.77
C ASP A 48 10.16 -13.23 -4.27
N PRO A 49 10.87 -14.17 -3.61
CA PRO A 49 10.23 -15.41 -3.14
C PRO A 49 9.26 -15.22 -1.96
N TYR A 50 9.18 -14.03 -1.36
CA TYR A 50 8.34 -13.74 -0.19
C TYR A 50 7.09 -12.91 -0.55
N VAL A 51 7.02 -12.39 -1.77
CA VAL A 51 5.97 -11.48 -2.23
C VAL A 51 5.45 -11.89 -3.59
N THR A 52 4.20 -11.53 -3.88
CA THR A 52 3.67 -11.51 -5.25
C THR A 52 3.29 -10.09 -5.59
N TYR A 53 3.47 -9.68 -6.84
CA TYR A 53 3.14 -8.32 -7.26
C TYR A 53 2.72 -8.25 -8.71
N GLY A 54 1.91 -7.24 -9.02
CA GLY A 54 1.40 -6.99 -10.36
C GLY A 54 0.84 -5.59 -10.51
N TYR A 55 0.44 -5.25 -11.74
CA TYR A 55 -0.24 -4.01 -12.04
C TYR A 55 -1.75 -4.19 -11.76
N PRO A 56 -2.31 -3.49 -10.76
CA PRO A 56 -3.74 -3.58 -10.47
C PRO A 56 -4.55 -2.86 -11.55
N SER A 57 -5.75 -3.36 -11.83
CA SER A 57 -6.75 -2.61 -12.61
C SER A 57 -7.38 -1.51 -11.75
N LEU A 58 -7.98 -0.49 -12.37
CA LEU A 58 -8.72 0.56 -11.65
C LEU A 58 -9.82 -0.05 -10.76
N LYS A 59 -10.53 -1.07 -11.26
CA LYS A 59 -11.53 -1.82 -10.49
C LYS A 59 -10.93 -2.43 -9.22
N THR A 60 -9.75 -3.06 -9.35
CA THR A 60 -9.04 -3.67 -8.20
C THR A 60 -8.64 -2.62 -7.16
N VAL A 61 -8.10 -1.47 -7.58
CA VAL A 61 -7.74 -0.38 -6.67
C VAL A 61 -8.98 0.12 -5.92
N ARG A 62 -10.06 0.41 -6.66
CA ARG A 62 -11.33 0.85 -6.09
C ARG A 62 -11.86 -0.13 -5.06
N GLU A 63 -11.98 -1.40 -5.40
CA GLU A 63 -12.51 -2.42 -4.48
C GLU A 63 -11.65 -2.58 -3.22
N LEU A 64 -10.32 -2.47 -3.34
CA LEU A 64 -9.41 -2.53 -2.20
C LEU A 64 -9.57 -1.33 -1.28
N VAL A 65 -9.65 -0.12 -1.84
CA VAL A 65 -9.79 1.11 -1.05
C VAL A 65 -11.16 1.14 -0.36
N TYR A 66 -12.25 0.79 -1.03
CA TYR A 66 -13.57 0.75 -0.40
C TYR A 66 -13.71 -0.36 0.65
N LYS A 67 -13.27 -1.59 0.37
CA LYS A 67 -13.51 -2.73 1.26
C LYS A 67 -12.45 -2.87 2.36
N ARG A 68 -11.23 -2.40 2.10
CA ARG A 68 -10.05 -2.62 2.95
C ARG A 68 -9.23 -1.35 3.19
N GLY A 69 -9.73 -0.18 2.83
CA GLY A 69 -9.07 1.10 3.05
C GLY A 69 -9.13 1.51 4.52
N PHE A 70 -7.96 1.84 5.06
CA PHE A 70 -7.84 2.43 6.39
C PHE A 70 -6.88 3.62 6.30
N GLY A 71 -7.30 4.74 6.87
CA GLY A 71 -6.48 5.93 7.06
C GLY A 71 -5.60 5.82 8.30
N LYS A 72 -4.47 6.51 8.29
CA LYS A 72 -3.62 6.70 9.47
C LYS A 72 -3.71 8.14 9.93
N VAL A 73 -4.64 8.44 10.82
CA VAL A 73 -4.86 9.77 11.40
C VAL A 73 -4.41 9.75 12.85
N ASN A 74 -3.60 10.72 13.28
CA ASN A 74 -3.06 10.79 14.65
C ASN A 74 -2.41 9.49 15.14
N LYS A 75 -1.69 8.79 14.24
CA LYS A 75 -1.06 7.47 14.44
C LYS A 75 -2.03 6.32 14.71
N GLN A 76 -3.33 6.55 14.68
CA GLN A 76 -4.37 5.52 14.81
C GLN A 76 -4.82 5.03 13.44
N ARG A 77 -5.34 3.79 13.39
CA ARG A 77 -5.86 3.17 12.18
C ARG A 77 -7.38 3.33 12.16
N ILE A 78 -7.89 4.18 11.27
CA ILE A 78 -9.30 4.54 11.19
C ILE A 78 -9.87 4.00 9.87
N PRO A 79 -11.05 3.36 9.85
CA PRO A 79 -11.69 2.95 8.60
C PRO A 79 -12.03 4.17 7.73
N LEU A 80 -11.84 4.08 6.41
CA LEU A 80 -12.22 5.14 5.47
C LEU A 80 -13.71 5.04 5.13
N SER A 81 -14.57 5.41 6.08
CA SER A 81 -16.02 5.41 5.91
C SER A 81 -16.61 6.76 5.50
N ASP A 82 -15.93 7.85 5.86
CA ASP A 82 -16.38 9.21 5.61
C ASP A 82 -15.32 9.98 4.83
N ASN A 83 -15.76 10.80 3.86
CA ASN A 83 -14.89 11.68 3.10
C ASN A 83 -14.37 12.84 3.96
N GLU A 84 -15.07 13.24 5.02
CA GLU A 84 -14.58 14.28 5.95
C GLU A 84 -13.22 13.91 6.54
N VAL A 85 -13.05 12.64 6.96
CA VAL A 85 -11.78 12.12 7.49
C VAL A 85 -10.63 12.24 6.47
N ILE A 86 -10.94 12.14 5.17
CA ILE A 86 -9.96 12.26 4.09
C ILE A 86 -9.65 13.73 3.84
N SER A 87 -10.68 14.57 3.70
CA SER A 87 -10.52 16.00 3.43
C SER A 87 -9.80 16.72 4.57
N ASP A 88 -10.07 16.37 5.83
CA ASP A 88 -9.37 16.95 6.97
C ASP A 88 -7.87 16.59 6.99
N ALA A 89 -7.52 15.40 6.50
CA ALA A 89 -6.15 14.89 6.54
C ALA A 89 -5.33 15.22 5.29
N LEU A 90 -5.97 15.31 4.11
CA LEU A 90 -5.33 15.42 2.80
C LEU A 90 -5.90 16.55 1.92
N GLY A 91 -6.84 17.35 2.43
CA GLY A 91 -7.47 18.43 1.66
C GLY A 91 -6.49 19.50 1.19
N GLU A 92 -5.42 19.77 1.94
CA GLU A 92 -4.33 20.65 1.51
C GLU A 92 -3.56 20.12 0.28
N HIS A 93 -3.64 18.81 0.03
CA HIS A 93 -3.07 18.14 -1.13
C HIS A 93 -4.07 17.95 -2.28
N GLY A 94 -5.27 18.55 -2.18
CA GLY A 94 -6.32 18.45 -3.20
C GLY A 94 -7.08 17.12 -3.19
N VAL A 95 -6.98 16.33 -2.13
CA VAL A 95 -7.69 15.06 -1.98
C VAL A 95 -8.85 15.27 -0.99
N HIS A 96 -10.08 15.37 -1.51
CA HIS A 96 -11.25 15.68 -0.70
C HIS A 96 -12.16 14.47 -0.44
N GLY A 97 -11.92 13.35 -1.12
CA GLY A 97 -12.68 12.13 -0.87
C GLY A 97 -12.04 10.85 -1.40
N MET A 98 -12.80 9.76 -1.31
CA MET A 98 -12.37 8.42 -1.72
C MET A 98 -12.04 8.31 -3.22
N GLU A 99 -12.79 8.97 -4.10
CA GLU A 99 -12.55 8.88 -5.54
C GLU A 99 -11.25 9.61 -5.94
N ASP A 100 -10.96 10.77 -5.34
CA ASP A 100 -9.68 11.46 -5.53
C ASP A 100 -8.52 10.58 -5.07
N LEU A 101 -8.65 9.93 -3.91
CA LEU A 101 -7.64 8.99 -3.41
C LEU A 101 -7.39 7.82 -4.37
N ILE A 102 -8.46 7.24 -4.94
CA ILE A 102 -8.36 6.15 -5.93
C ILE A 102 -7.69 6.67 -7.21
N HIS A 103 -8.03 7.88 -7.64
CA HIS A 103 -7.44 8.53 -8.80
C HIS A 103 -5.92 8.68 -8.64
N GLU A 104 -5.46 9.35 -7.59
CA GLU A 104 -4.03 9.59 -7.32
C GLU A 104 -3.25 8.27 -7.19
N ILE A 105 -3.81 7.25 -6.53
CA ILE A 105 -3.16 5.93 -6.43
C ILE A 105 -2.98 5.28 -7.81
N TYR A 106 -3.98 5.40 -8.69
CA TYR A 106 -3.97 4.75 -10.00
C TYR A 106 -3.12 5.50 -11.03
N THR A 107 -3.22 6.83 -11.08
CA THR A 107 -2.47 7.69 -12.00
C THR A 107 -1.04 7.96 -11.54
N VAL A 108 -0.77 7.79 -10.24
CA VAL A 108 0.56 8.00 -9.62
C VAL A 108 1.04 9.46 -9.72
N GLY A 109 0.08 10.39 -9.77
CA GLY A 109 0.21 11.80 -9.35
C GLY A 109 0.01 11.89 -7.86
#